data_AF-A0A846DHU2-F1
#
_entry.id   AF-A0A846DHU2-F1
#
_cell.length_a   1.000
_cell.length_b   1.000
_cell.length_c   1.000
_cell.angle_alpha   90.00
_cell.angle_beta   90.00
_cell.angle_gamma   90.00
#
_symmetry.space_group_name_H-M   'P 1'
#
loop_
_entity.id
_entity.type
_entity.pdbx_description
1 polymer ?
#
loop_
_entity_poly.entity_id
_entity_poly.type
_entity_poly.pdbx_seq_one_letter_code
_entity_poly.pdbx_strand_id
1 'polypeptide(L)'
;MLLSIYAVIVLPIGFISHFLTFEVVDFTWFIIFRCVGITLIAPALLEELFYRVIILPHKLENSSNKAKLIWGSISLGAYILSHPLNAFTFFPAGLPTFIDPIFLLATALLGIICMTIYWQSESLWSSVIIHWLIVVVWLLFLGGYGRLHQS
;
A
#
# COMPACT_ATOMS: atom_id res chain seq x y z
N MET A 1 14.06 4.91 9.19
CA MET A 1 13.46 4.21 10.36
C MET A 1 12.16 3.52 10.00
N LEU A 2 11.12 4.22 9.54
CA LEU A 2 9.80 3.60 9.26
C LEU A 2 9.83 2.48 8.21
N LEU A 3 10.53 2.69 7.08
CA LEU A 3 10.70 1.64 6.06
C LEU A 3 11.45 0.41 6.58
N SER A 4 12.42 0.62 7.48
CA SER A 4 13.15 -0.48 8.12
C SER A 4 12.24 -1.29 9.04
N ILE A 5 11.35 -0.63 9.79
CA ILE A 5 10.33 -1.30 10.61
C ILE A 5 9.39 -2.10 9.73
N TYR A 6 8.93 -1.52 8.61
CA TYR A 6 8.12 -2.24 7.63
C TYR A 6 8.80 -3.52 7.15
N ALA A 7 10.04 -3.40 6.66
CA ALA A 7 10.79 -4.52 6.10
C ALA A 7 11.06 -5.61 7.15
N VAL A 8 11.41 -5.24 8.38
CA VAL A 8 11.69 -6.19 9.47
C VAL A 8 10.44 -6.97 9.89
N ILE A 9 9.24 -6.43 9.70
CA ILE A 9 7.99 -7.14 10.01
C ILE A 9 7.50 -7.93 8.79
N VAL A 10 7.38 -7.27 7.65
CA VAL A 10 6.71 -7.82 6.45
C VAL A 10 7.57 -8.85 5.74
N LEU A 11 8.89 -8.67 5.65
CA LEU A 11 9.74 -9.65 4.96
C LEU A 11 9.75 -11.01 5.68
N PRO A 12 10.05 -11.12 6.98
CA PRO A 12 10.08 -12.41 7.65
C PRO A 12 8.71 -13.10 7.63
N ILE A 13 7.64 -12.38 7.99
CA ILE A 13 6.29 -12.94 7.98
C ILE A 13 5.91 -13.39 6.57
N GLY A 14 6.15 -12.54 5.57
CA GLY A 14 5.81 -12.81 4.19
C GLY A 14 6.54 -14.02 3.61
N PHE A 15 7.83 -14.20 3.90
CA PHE A 15 8.57 -15.39 3.45
C PHE A 15 8.16 -16.66 4.22
N ILE A 16 7.96 -16.57 5.54
CA ILE A 16 7.54 -17.72 6.36
C ILE A 16 6.13 -18.20 5.98
N SER A 17 5.22 -17.29 5.65
CA SER A 17 3.86 -17.62 5.21
C SER A 17 3.75 -17.98 3.72
N HIS A 18 4.87 -17.97 2.98
CA HIS A 18 4.92 -18.10 1.52
C HIS A 18 4.11 -17.03 0.77
N PHE A 19 3.74 -15.93 1.43
CA PHE A 19 3.11 -14.79 0.79
C PHE A 19 4.08 -14.07 -0.16
N LEU A 20 5.33 -13.88 0.28
CA LEU A 20 6.41 -13.35 -0.53
C LEU A 20 7.25 -14.49 -1.09
N THR A 21 7.56 -14.41 -2.38
CA THR A 21 8.46 -15.32 -3.07
C THR A 21 9.44 -14.50 -3.90
N PHE A 22 10.74 -14.80 -3.82
CA PHE A 22 11.68 -14.18 -4.75
C PHE A 22 11.43 -14.76 -6.14
N GLU A 23 10.79 -13.96 -6.98
CA GLU A 23 10.45 -14.34 -8.34
C GLU A 23 10.80 -13.16 -9.25
N VAL A 24 11.91 -13.31 -9.97
CA VAL A 24 12.24 -12.40 -11.07
C VAL A 24 11.63 -13.03 -12.31
N VAL A 25 10.37 -12.68 -12.59
CA VAL A 25 9.73 -13.09 -13.83
C VAL A 25 10.48 -12.43 -14.99
N ASP A 26 10.65 -13.16 -16.10
CA ASP A 26 11.18 -12.62 -17.35
C ASP A 26 10.19 -11.63 -17.97
N PHE A 27 10.08 -10.45 -17.36
CA PHE A 27 9.25 -9.37 -17.86
C PHE A 27 9.93 -8.69 -19.03
N THR A 28 9.15 -8.41 -20.07
CA THR A 28 9.61 -7.47 -21.10
C THR A 28 9.73 -6.07 -20.48
N TRP A 29 10.65 -5.26 -21.00
CA TRP A 29 10.80 -3.86 -20.59
C TRP A 29 9.47 -3.08 -20.65
N PHE A 30 8.62 -3.40 -21.63
CA PHE A 30 7.29 -2.81 -21.73
C PHE A 30 6.41 -3.11 -20.50
N ILE A 31 6.40 -4.35 -20.01
CA ILE A 31 5.64 -4.72 -18.80
C ILE A 31 6.19 -4.01 -17.58
N ILE A 32 7.52 -3.92 -17.44
CA ILE A 32 8.17 -3.22 -16.32
C ILE A 32 7.77 -1.75 -16.32
N PHE A 33 7.96 -1.03 -17.43
CA PHE A 33 7.62 0.39 -17.51
C PHE A 33 6.13 0.65 -17.30
N ARG A 34 5.27 -0.22 -17.84
CA ARG A 34 3.82 -0.14 -17.63
C ARG A 34 3.47 -0.36 -16.16
N CYS A 35 4.05 -1.36 -15.50
CA CYS A 35 3.82 -1.66 -14.09
C CYS A 35 4.24 -0.47 -13.21
N VAL A 36 5.47 0.00 -13.39
CA VAL A 36 6.05 1.18 -12.71
C VAL A 36 5.18 2.42 -12.91
N GLY A 37 4.77 2.72 -14.15
CA GLY A 37 3.98 3.91 -14.46
C GLY A 37 2.54 3.85 -13.94
N ILE A 38 1.84 2.73 -14.15
CA ILE A 38 0.45 2.58 -13.71
C ILE A 38 0.38 2.60 -12.18
N THR A 39 1.26 1.88 -11.49
CA THR A 39 1.26 1.79 -10.01
C THR A 39 1.54 3.12 -9.33
N LEU A 40 2.24 4.04 -10.00
CA LEU A 40 2.43 5.41 -9.51
C LEU A 40 1.10 6.18 -9.48
N ILE A 41 0.24 5.98 -10.47
CA ILE A 41 -1.08 6.62 -10.53
C ILE A 41 -2.06 5.87 -9.64
N ALA A 42 -2.23 4.58 -9.86
CA ALA A 42 -3.11 3.70 -9.12
C ALA A 42 -2.36 2.37 -8.81
N PRO A 43 -2.08 2.06 -7.55
CA PRO A 43 -2.72 2.64 -6.36
C PRO A 43 -2.10 3.95 -5.83
N ALA A 44 -0.80 4.22 -6.04
CA ALA A 44 -0.06 5.11 -5.14
C ALA A 44 -0.59 6.54 -5.06
N LEU A 45 -0.73 7.28 -6.17
CA LEU A 45 -1.21 8.66 -6.11
C LEU A 45 -2.67 8.76 -5.70
N LEU A 46 -3.56 7.99 -6.32
CA LEU A 46 -5.00 8.08 -6.08
C LEU A 46 -5.38 7.68 -4.65
N GLU A 47 -4.81 6.60 -4.14
CA GLU A 47 -5.09 6.16 -2.77
C GLU A 47 -4.51 7.14 -1.75
N GLU A 48 -3.27 7.59 -1.92
CA GLU A 48 -2.70 8.56 -0.98
C GLU A 48 -3.46 9.89 -1.02
N LEU A 49 -3.88 10.37 -2.20
CA LEU A 49 -4.73 11.56 -2.31
C LEU A 49 -6.03 11.38 -1.52
N PHE A 50 -6.74 10.26 -1.73
CA PHE A 50 -8.01 10.01 -1.07
C PHE A 50 -7.84 9.86 0.44
N TYR A 51 -6.98 8.95 0.88
CA TYR A 51 -6.87 8.61 2.29
C TYR A 51 -6.15 9.68 3.12
N ARG A 52 -5.20 10.43 2.54
CA ARG A 52 -4.36 11.37 3.31
C ARG A 52 -4.80 12.82 3.12
N VAL A 53 -5.28 13.20 1.95
CA VAL A 53 -5.72 14.59 1.72
C VAL A 53 -7.21 14.77 1.99
N ILE A 54 -8.06 13.84 1.57
CA ILE A 54 -9.52 13.99 1.73
C ILE A 54 -9.99 13.60 3.14
N ILE A 55 -9.44 12.53 3.72
CA ILE A 55 -9.92 12.00 5.01
C ILE A 55 -9.13 12.52 6.21
N LEU A 56 -7.80 12.60 6.12
CA LEU A 56 -7.00 13.02 7.28
C LEU A 56 -7.00 14.54 7.45
N PRO A 57 -7.06 15.03 8.70
CA PRO A 57 -6.90 16.46 8.96
C PRO A 57 -5.50 16.92 8.55
N HIS A 58 -5.44 18.02 7.80
CA HIS A 58 -4.20 18.71 7.50
C HIS A 58 -3.72 19.54 8.70
N LYS A 59 -2.41 19.80 8.79
CA LYS A 59 -1.84 20.58 9.91
C LYS A 59 -2.45 21.98 10.01
N LEU A 60 -2.73 22.61 8.86
CA LEU A 60 -3.34 23.94 8.79
C LEU A 60 -4.74 24.02 9.43
N GLU A 61 -5.43 22.89 9.57
CA GLU A 61 -6.74 22.81 10.22
C GLU A 61 -6.63 22.85 11.76
N ASN A 62 -5.41 22.85 12.33
CA ASN A 62 -5.15 22.93 13.77
C ASN A 62 -5.98 21.94 14.61
N SER A 63 -6.24 20.75 14.07
CA SER A 63 -7.09 19.76 14.71
C SER A 63 -6.46 19.18 15.97
N SER A 64 -7.30 18.92 16.98
CA SER A 64 -6.86 18.29 18.24
C SER A 64 -6.27 16.89 18.03
N ASN A 65 -5.44 16.43 18.96
CA ASN A 65 -4.88 15.06 18.93
C ASN A 65 -5.99 13.99 18.91
N LYS A 66 -7.12 14.24 19.57
CA LYS A 66 -8.29 13.34 19.53
C LYS A 66 -8.88 13.25 18.13
N ALA A 67 -9.01 14.38 17.43
CA ALA A 67 -9.50 14.40 16.06
C ALA A 67 -8.53 13.66 15.11
N LYS A 68 -7.21 13.87 15.25
CA LYS A 68 -6.20 13.13 14.49
C LYS A 68 -6.29 11.62 14.70
N LEU A 69 -6.49 11.17 15.95
CA LEU A 69 -6.64 9.75 16.25
C LEU A 69 -7.91 9.14 15.63
N ILE A 70 -9.04 9.85 15.72
CA ILE A 70 -10.33 9.39 15.17
C ILE A 70 -10.24 9.30 13.64
N TRP A 71 -9.85 10.39 12.97
CA TRP A 71 -9.75 10.41 11.51
C TRP A 71 -8.63 9.53 10.99
N GLY A 72 -7.53 9.39 11.73
CA GLY A 72 -6.47 8.41 11.46
C GLY A 72 -7.00 6.98 11.45
N SER A 73 -7.76 6.62 12.49
CA SER A 73 -8.38 5.29 12.59
C SER A 73 -9.40 5.04 11.47
N ILE A 74 -10.22 6.05 11.13
CA ILE A 74 -11.20 5.96 10.04
C ILE A 74 -10.49 5.79 8.70
N SER A 75 -9.48 6.61 8.41
CA SER A 75 -8.70 6.55 7.17
C SER A 75 -8.01 5.20 7.02
N LEU A 76 -7.35 4.71 8.08
CA LEU A 76 -6.69 3.40 8.07
C LEU A 76 -7.67 2.25 7.88
N GLY A 77 -8.81 2.26 8.57
CA GLY A 77 -9.85 1.25 8.42
C GLY A 77 -10.43 1.23 7.01
N ALA A 78 -10.75 2.40 6.45
CA ALA A 78 -11.24 2.53 5.08
C ALA A 78 -10.19 2.06 4.06
N TYR A 79 -8.92 2.42 4.25
CA TYR A 79 -7.80 1.97 3.42
C TYR A 79 -7.71 0.45 3.37
N ILE A 80 -7.70 -0.23 4.52
CA ILE A 80 -7.62 -1.69 4.60
C ILE A 80 -8.85 -2.34 3.96
N LEU A 81 -10.06 -1.88 4.30
CA LEU A 81 -11.32 -2.45 3.80
C LEU A 81 -11.52 -2.25 2.29
N SER A 82 -10.94 -1.18 1.73
CA SER A 82 -11.04 -0.93 0.29
C SER A 82 -10.39 -2.03 -0.56
N HIS A 83 -9.44 -2.80 -0.01
CA HIS A 83 -8.75 -3.83 -0.77
C HIS A 83 -9.66 -5.05 -1.05
N PRO A 84 -10.29 -5.71 -0.04
CA PRO A 84 -11.33 -6.69 -0.30
C PRO A 84 -12.45 -6.16 -1.19
N LEU A 85 -12.92 -4.91 -0.96
CA LEU A 85 -13.99 -4.31 -1.76
C LEU A 85 -13.58 -4.14 -3.23
N ASN A 86 -12.35 -3.70 -3.49
CA ASN A 86 -11.79 -3.60 -4.84
C ASN A 86 -11.73 -4.96 -5.52
N ALA A 87 -11.36 -6.02 -4.80
CA ALA A 87 -11.42 -7.37 -5.34
C ALA A 87 -12.85 -7.78 -5.70
N PHE A 88 -13.85 -7.50 -4.88
CA PHE A 88 -15.23 -7.85 -5.19
C PHE A 88 -15.87 -7.04 -6.34
N THR A 89 -15.26 -5.92 -6.75
CA THR A 89 -15.90 -4.96 -7.67
C THR A 89 -15.07 -4.67 -8.92
N PHE A 90 -13.82 -4.22 -8.76
CA PHE A 90 -13.00 -3.69 -9.85
C PHE A 90 -11.90 -4.66 -10.31
N PHE A 91 -11.43 -5.54 -9.43
CA PHE A 91 -10.34 -6.48 -9.73
C PHE A 91 -10.55 -7.88 -9.13
N PRO A 92 -11.55 -8.66 -9.61
CA PRO A 92 -11.86 -10.00 -9.09
C PRO A 92 -10.69 -10.99 -9.11
N ALA A 93 -9.77 -10.87 -10.07
CA ALA A 93 -8.58 -11.71 -10.14
C ALA A 93 -7.68 -11.56 -8.90
N GLY A 94 -7.66 -10.39 -8.25
CA GLY A 94 -6.89 -10.15 -7.04
C GLY A 94 -7.55 -10.64 -5.76
N LEU A 95 -8.76 -11.23 -5.82
CA LEU A 95 -9.51 -11.61 -4.63
C LEU A 95 -8.72 -12.51 -3.65
N PRO A 96 -8.04 -13.59 -4.08
CA PRO A 96 -7.27 -14.43 -3.16
C PRO A 96 -6.18 -13.64 -2.42
N THR A 97 -5.63 -12.60 -3.06
CA THR A 97 -4.59 -11.74 -2.51
C THR A 97 -5.16 -10.66 -1.60
N PHE A 98 -6.24 -9.99 -2.01
CA PHE A 98 -6.77 -8.84 -1.27
C PHE A 98 -7.54 -9.20 0.01
N ILE A 99 -7.91 -10.47 0.18
CA ILE A 99 -8.47 -10.98 1.44
C ILE A 99 -7.43 -11.73 2.28
N ASP A 100 -6.21 -11.94 1.76
CA ASP A 100 -5.16 -12.65 2.46
C ASP A 100 -4.75 -11.88 3.73
N PRO A 101 -4.74 -12.50 4.92
CA PRO A 101 -4.40 -11.81 6.16
C PRO A 101 -3.00 -11.20 6.17
N ILE A 102 -2.04 -11.80 5.47
CA ILE A 102 -0.65 -11.31 5.39
C ILE A 102 -0.59 -10.10 4.46
N PHE A 103 -1.33 -10.11 3.36
CA PHE A 103 -1.51 -8.92 2.53
C PHE A 103 -2.15 -7.79 3.34
N LEU A 104 -3.25 -8.06 4.05
CA LEU A 104 -3.94 -7.04 4.84
C LEU A 104 -3.08 -6.48 5.98
N LEU A 105 -2.23 -7.31 6.61
CA LEU A 105 -1.22 -6.86 7.57
C LEU A 105 -0.20 -5.92 6.92
N ALA A 106 0.36 -6.32 5.78
CA ALA A 106 1.32 -5.50 5.05
C ALA A 106 0.71 -4.17 4.60
N THR A 107 -0.53 -4.20 4.11
CA THR A 107 -1.33 -3.02 3.76
C THR A 107 -1.57 -2.14 5.00
N ALA A 108 -2.01 -2.70 6.13
CA ALA A 108 -2.21 -1.93 7.35
C ALA A 108 -0.93 -1.21 7.81
N LEU A 109 0.21 -1.91 7.80
CA LEU A 109 1.51 -1.32 8.15
C LEU A 109 1.93 -0.22 7.18
N LEU A 110 1.75 -0.44 5.87
CA LEU A 110 2.01 0.58 4.86
C LEU A 110 1.13 1.81 5.10
N GLY A 111 -0.16 1.60 5.39
CA GLY A 111 -1.11 2.66 5.64
C GLY A 111 -0.74 3.52 6.86
N ILE A 112 -0.28 2.90 7.94
CA ILE A 112 0.23 3.58 9.15
C ILE A 112 1.48 4.39 8.82
N ILE A 113 2.41 3.83 8.05
CA ILE A 113 3.67 4.49 7.66
C ILE A 113 3.38 5.71 6.80
N CYS A 114 2.58 5.57 5.73
CA CYS A 114 2.17 6.67 4.86
C CYS A 114 1.42 7.77 5.62
N MET A 115 0.52 7.41 6.54
CA MET A 115 -0.16 8.38 7.42
C MET A 115 0.84 9.14 8.31
N THR A 116 1.79 8.43 8.92
CA THR A 116 2.80 9.03 9.81
C THR A 116 3.70 9.99 9.04
N ILE A 117 4.18 9.58 7.86
CA ILE A 117 5.03 10.39 6.99
C ILE A 117 4.29 11.62 6.49
N TYR A 118 3.01 11.48 6.12
CA TYR A 118 2.21 12.60 5.68
C TYR A 118 2.09 13.68 6.77
N TRP A 119 1.80 13.30 8.02
CA TRP A 119 1.73 14.26 9.13
C TRP A 119 3.08 14.86 9.52
N GLN A 120 4.19 14.14 9.33
CA GLN A 120 5.54 14.63 9.65
C GLN A 120 6.11 15.54 8.57
N SER A 121 5.90 15.20 7.30
CA SER A 121 6.50 15.89 6.15
C SER A 121 5.59 16.94 5.52
N GLU A 122 4.28 16.89 5.81
CA GLU A 122 3.26 17.75 5.21
C GLU A 122 3.23 17.68 3.67
N SER A 123 3.80 16.61 3.11
CA SER A 123 3.94 16.38 1.67
C SER A 123 3.26 15.08 1.29
N LEU A 124 2.32 15.18 0.36
CA LEU A 124 1.68 14.02 -0.26
C LEU A 124 2.73 13.13 -0.97
N TRP A 125 3.72 13.74 -1.61
CA TRP A 125 4.72 13.03 -2.41
C TRP A 125 5.57 12.06 -1.60
N SER A 126 5.86 12.37 -0.34
CA SER A 126 6.60 11.48 0.55
C SER A 126 5.88 10.14 0.72
N SER A 127 4.56 10.19 0.95
CA SER A 127 3.72 8.99 1.10
C SER A 127 3.52 8.29 -0.24
N VAL A 128 3.29 9.04 -1.33
CA VAL A 128 3.15 8.47 -2.69
C VAL A 128 4.39 7.69 -3.10
N ILE A 129 5.59 8.24 -2.93
CA ILE A 129 6.83 7.58 -3.34
C ILE A 129 7.07 6.31 -2.52
N ILE A 130 6.83 6.35 -1.21
CA ILE A 130 7.05 5.18 -0.34
C ILE A 130 6.03 4.07 -0.64
N HIS A 131 4.76 4.42 -0.80
CA HIS A 131 3.72 3.49 -1.23
C HIS A 131 4.09 2.86 -2.57
N TRP A 132 4.36 3.70 -3.57
CA TRP A 132 4.72 3.27 -4.91
C TRP A 132 5.93 2.32 -4.93
N LEU A 133 7.01 2.67 -4.24
CA LEU A 133 8.20 1.82 -4.19
C LEU A 133 7.92 0.45 -3.58
N ILE A 134 7.15 0.39 -2.48
CA ILE A 134 6.79 -0.88 -1.84
C ILE A 134 5.97 -1.76 -2.78
N VAL A 135 4.97 -1.18 -3.47
CA VAL A 135 4.14 -1.89 -4.44
C VAL A 135 4.96 -2.39 -5.63
N VAL A 136 5.81 -1.54 -6.22
CA VAL A 136 6.68 -1.92 -7.34
C VAL A 136 7.63 -3.04 -6.95
N VAL A 137 8.28 -2.94 -5.78
CA VAL A 137 9.20 -3.97 -5.29
C VAL A 137 8.46 -5.30 -5.11
N TRP A 138 7.26 -5.26 -4.52
CA TRP A 138 6.46 -6.46 -4.33
C TRP A 138 6.05 -7.09 -5.66
N LEU A 139 5.52 -6.30 -6.59
CA LEU A 139 5.06 -6.79 -7.89
C LEU A 139 6.20 -7.38 -8.72
N LEU A 140 7.34 -6.69 -8.82
CA LEU A 140 8.40 -7.07 -9.75
C LEU A 140 9.39 -8.11 -9.20
N PHE A 141 9.55 -8.21 -7.87
CA PHE A 141 10.61 -9.03 -7.28
C PHE A 141 10.13 -10.00 -6.20
N LEU A 142 8.98 -9.75 -5.56
CA LEU A 142 8.52 -10.52 -4.40
C LEU A 142 7.21 -11.29 -4.65
N GLY A 143 6.97 -11.70 -5.91
CA GLY A 143 5.87 -12.58 -6.30
C GLY A 143 4.50 -11.90 -6.45
N GLY A 144 4.42 -10.58 -6.29
CA GLY A 144 3.15 -9.86 -6.33
C GLY A 144 2.47 -9.90 -7.70
N TYR A 145 3.24 -9.82 -8.80
CA TYR A 145 2.65 -9.86 -10.14
C TYR A 145 1.96 -11.18 -10.43
N GLY A 146 2.60 -12.31 -10.10
CA GLY A 146 2.03 -13.65 -10.24
C GLY A 146 0.73 -13.79 -9.44
N ARG A 147 0.74 -13.36 -8.17
CA ARG A 147 -0.44 -13.37 -7.29
C ARG A 147 -1.64 -12.56 -7.77
N LEU A 148 -1.44 -11.60 -8.67
CA LEU A 148 -2.54 -10.79 -9.22
C LEU A 148 -2.99 -11.22 -10.62
N HIS A 149 -2.20 -12.00 -11.36
CA HIS A 149 -2.45 -12.29 -12.78
C HIS A 149 -2.44 -13.78 -13.14
N GLN A 150 -1.93 -14.64 -12.26
CA GLN A 150 -1.89 -16.09 -12.48
C GLN A 150 -2.85 -16.73 -11.47
N SER A 151 -4.05 -17.08 -11.95
CA SER A 151 -5.01 -17.95 -11.25
C SER A 151 -4.91 -19.37 -11.78
#